data_AF-A0A9P8ADM7-F1
#
_entry.id   AF-A0A9P8ADM7-F1
#
_cell.length_a   1.000
_cell.length_b   1.000
_cell.length_c   1.000
_cell.angle_alpha   90.00
_cell.angle_beta   90.00
_cell.angle_gamma   90.00
#
_symmetry.space_group_name_H-M   'P 1'
#
loop_
_entity.id
_entity.type
_entity.pdbx_description
1 polymer ?
#
loop_
_entity_poly.entity_id
_entity_poly.type
_entity_poly.pdbx_seq_one_letter_code
_entity_poly.pdbx_strand_id
1 'polypeptide(L)'
;MLHNVYAALVTEHGWSATARTSANGNEGNILFLQLLVDALALQPCNPDLPAAREAWIQADANRYNGANKCLLWKTFASKGLGVGAANHVDSTAVPDGC
;
A
#
# COMPACT_ATOMS: atom_id res chain seq x y z
N MET A 1 7.10 7.32 -4.11
CA MET A 1 6.18 6.66 -3.16
C MET A 1 5.93 5.20 -3.53
N LEU A 2 5.10 4.89 -4.54
CA LEU A 2 4.64 3.52 -4.83
C LEU A 2 5.72 2.49 -5.18
N HIS A 3 6.86 2.91 -5.76
CA HIS A 3 8.00 1.99 -5.93
C HIS A 3 8.54 1.43 -4.60
N ASN A 4 8.40 2.17 -3.50
CA ASN A 4 8.79 1.69 -2.16
C ASN A 4 7.78 0.66 -1.67
N VAL A 5 6.49 0.86 -1.96
CA VAL A 5 5.44 -0.12 -1.63
C VAL A 5 5.69 -1.42 -2.39
N TYR A 6 5.97 -1.34 -3.69
CA TYR A 6 6.39 -2.50 -4.49
C TYR A 6 7.62 -3.18 -3.88
N ALA A 7 8.69 -2.43 -3.60
CA ALA A 7 9.93 -2.99 -3.05
C ALA A 7 9.72 -3.63 -1.67
N ALA A 8 8.92 -3.01 -0.80
CA ALA A 8 8.60 -3.52 0.52
C ALA A 8 7.81 -4.84 0.44
N LEU A 9 6.76 -4.88 -0.38
CA LEU A 9 5.98 -6.10 -0.60
C LEU A 9 6.82 -7.21 -1.21
N VAL A 10 7.68 -6.92 -2.18
CA VAL A 10 8.59 -7.91 -2.78
C VAL A 10 9.64 -8.40 -1.79
N THR A 11 10.10 -7.54 -0.88
CA THR A 11 11.05 -7.93 0.17
C THR A 11 10.38 -8.87 1.17
N GLU A 12 9.14 -8.59 1.57
CA GLU A 12 8.40 -9.39 2.55
C GLU A 12 7.91 -10.73 1.96
N HIS A 13 7.32 -10.70 0.76
CA HIS A 13 6.59 -11.83 0.19
C HIS A 13 7.30 -12.50 -0.99
N GLY A 14 8.51 -12.04 -1.35
CA GLY A 14 9.25 -12.52 -2.50
C GLY A 14 8.73 -11.98 -3.85
N TRP A 15 9.34 -12.46 -4.94
CA TRP A 15 9.03 -12.04 -6.30
C TRP A 15 8.56 -13.22 -7.17
N SER A 16 7.46 -13.05 -7.88
CA SER A 16 6.92 -14.04 -8.82
C SER A 16 7.35 -13.77 -10.26
N ALA A 17 7.90 -14.79 -10.92
CA ALA A 17 8.23 -14.77 -12.34
C ALA A 17 7.00 -14.77 -13.27
N THR A 18 5.85 -15.19 -12.76
CA THR A 18 4.62 -15.38 -13.54
C THR A 18 3.55 -14.32 -13.27
N ALA A 19 3.87 -13.27 -12.50
CA ALA A 19 2.91 -12.23 -12.12
C ALA A 19 2.22 -11.52 -13.32
N ARG A 20 2.83 -11.54 -14.50
CA ARG A 20 2.24 -10.98 -15.73
C ARG A 20 1.13 -11.84 -16.34
N THR A 21 1.09 -13.12 -16.02
CA THR A 21 0.16 -14.09 -16.62
C THR A 21 -0.71 -14.81 -15.59
N SER A 22 -0.41 -14.68 -14.29
CA SER A 22 -1.18 -15.24 -13.20
C SER A 22 -1.20 -14.31 -12.00
N ALA A 23 -2.38 -14.12 -11.42
CA ALA A 23 -2.61 -13.29 -10.23
C ALA A 23 -2.99 -14.11 -8.98
N ASN A 24 -2.82 -15.44 -9.03
CA ASN A 24 -3.24 -16.37 -7.97
C ASN A 24 -2.18 -16.55 -6.86
N GLY A 25 -1.04 -15.90 -7.00
CA GLY A 25 0.06 -15.98 -6.03
C GLY A 25 -0.04 -14.91 -4.94
N ASN A 26 0.75 -15.11 -3.89
CA ASN A 26 0.86 -14.18 -2.76
C ASN A 26 2.19 -13.41 -2.76
N GLU A 27 2.97 -13.49 -3.85
CA GLU A 27 4.25 -12.81 -3.98
C GLU A 27 4.06 -11.30 -4.12
N GLY A 28 5.05 -10.53 -3.66
CA GLY A 28 4.91 -9.09 -3.45
C GLY A 28 4.60 -8.28 -4.70
N ASN A 29 5.08 -8.70 -5.87
CA ASN A 29 4.75 -8.03 -7.14
C ASN A 29 3.32 -8.33 -7.62
N ILE A 30 2.74 -9.47 -7.25
CA ILE A 30 1.31 -9.77 -7.47
C ILE A 30 0.47 -8.95 -6.50
N LEU A 31 0.80 -9.00 -5.20
CA LEU A 31 0.11 -8.23 -4.16
C LEU A 31 0.11 -6.74 -4.48
N PHE A 32 1.24 -6.17 -4.88
CA PHE A 32 1.36 -4.76 -5.26
C PHE A 32 0.38 -4.38 -6.36
N LEU A 33 0.30 -5.19 -7.43
CA LEU A 33 -0.56 -4.87 -8.56
C LEU A 33 -2.04 -5.01 -8.20
N GLN A 34 -2.41 -6.03 -7.42
CA GLN A 34 -3.77 -6.19 -6.90
C GLN A 34 -4.20 -5.00 -6.04
N LEU A 35 -3.36 -4.64 -5.05
CA LEU A 35 -3.62 -3.51 -4.16
C LEU A 35 -3.67 -2.18 -4.92
N LEU A 36 -2.80 -1.98 -5.91
CA LEU A 36 -2.82 -0.77 -6.74
C LEU A 36 -4.15 -0.64 -7.48
N VAL A 37 -4.60 -1.69 -8.16
CA VAL A 37 -5.84 -1.66 -8.96
C VAL A 37 -7.06 -1.48 -8.06
N ASP A 38 -7.13 -2.19 -6.93
CA ASP A 38 -8.22 -2.03 -5.97
C ASP A 38 -8.24 -0.62 -5.35
N ALA A 39 -7.08 -0.07 -4.97
CA ALA A 39 -6.98 1.27 -4.42
C ALA A 39 -7.44 2.36 -5.41
N LEU A 40 -7.13 2.20 -6.70
CA LEU A 40 -7.61 3.11 -7.75
C LEU A 40 -9.15 3.13 -7.86
N ALA A 41 -9.80 2.00 -7.58
CA ALA A 41 -11.26 1.91 -7.56
C ALA A 41 -11.88 2.44 -6.25
N LEU A 42 -11.16 2.34 -5.13
CA LEU A 42 -11.63 2.75 -3.80
C LEU A 42 -11.41 4.24 -3.48
N GLN A 43 -10.39 4.85 -4.05
CA GLN A 43 -10.08 6.26 -3.78
C GLN A 43 -11.24 7.18 -4.22
N PRO A 44 -11.49 8.31 -3.53
CA PRO A 44 -12.52 9.26 -3.92
C PRO A 44 -12.18 9.95 -5.26
N CYS A 45 -13.16 10.63 -5.85
CA CYS A 45 -12.92 11.49 -7.02
C CYS A 45 -11.97 12.64 -6.62
N ASN A 46 -10.92 12.87 -7.42
CA ASN A 46 -9.87 13.86 -7.15
C ASN A 46 -9.23 13.71 -5.75
N PRO A 47 -8.61 12.56 -5.46
CA PRO A 47 -8.01 12.33 -4.15
C PRO A 47 -6.75 13.17 -3.95
N ASP A 48 -6.48 13.55 -2.71
CA ASP A 48 -5.14 13.97 -2.30
C ASP A 48 -4.27 12.74 -1.95
N LEU A 49 -2.99 12.95 -1.63
CA LEU A 49 -2.08 11.85 -1.32
C LEU A 49 -2.50 11.05 -0.06
N PRO A 50 -2.91 11.68 1.07
CA PRO A 50 -3.45 10.94 2.21
C PRO A 50 -4.68 10.10 1.88
N ALA A 51 -5.64 10.63 1.11
CA ALA A 51 -6.81 9.87 0.69
C ALA A 51 -6.43 8.67 -0.20
N ALA A 52 -5.47 8.85 -1.12
CA ALA A 52 -4.95 7.76 -1.92
C ALA A 52 -4.25 6.69 -1.07
N ARG A 53 -3.49 7.07 -0.03
CA ARG A 53 -2.91 6.11 0.94
C ARG A 53 -4.00 5.32 1.66
N GLU A 54 -5.05 5.98 2.16
CA GLU A 54 -6.14 5.28 2.83
C GLU A 54 -6.82 4.25 1.92
N ALA A 55 -6.95 4.55 0.62
CA ALA A 55 -7.46 3.59 -0.35
C ALA A 55 -6.57 2.33 -0.48
N TRP A 56 -5.24 2.46 -0.37
CA TRP A 56 -4.33 1.31 -0.31
C TRP A 56 -4.51 0.47 0.96
N ILE A 57 -4.68 1.12 2.12
CA ILE A 57 -4.92 0.42 3.39
C ILE A 57 -6.28 -0.29 3.34
N GLN A 58 -7.31 0.35 2.78
CA GLN A 58 -8.63 -0.25 2.59
C GLN A 58 -8.60 -1.42 1.59
N ALA A 59 -7.84 -1.32 0.50
CA ALA A 59 -7.65 -2.41 -0.45
C ALA A 59 -7.08 -3.66 0.24
N ASP A 60 -6.06 -3.48 1.09
CA ASP A 60 -5.47 -4.58 1.86
C ASP A 60 -6.44 -5.15 2.91
N ALA A 61 -7.20 -4.29 3.57
CA ALA A 61 -8.26 -4.72 4.49
C ALA A 61 -9.32 -5.58 3.78
N ASN A 62 -9.75 -5.18 2.58
CA ASN A 62 -10.79 -5.87 1.82
C ASN A 62 -10.33 -7.21 1.23
N ARG A 63 -9.12 -7.25 0.64
CA ARG A 63 -8.66 -8.42 -0.10
C ARG A 63 -7.87 -9.41 0.76
N TYR A 64 -7.07 -8.90 1.69
CA TYR A 64 -6.11 -9.69 2.47
C TYR A 64 -6.34 -9.58 3.98
N ASN A 65 -7.53 -9.14 4.40
CA ASN A 65 -7.90 -8.97 5.82
C ASN A 65 -6.90 -8.10 6.61
N GLY A 66 -6.23 -7.15 5.94
CA GLY A 66 -5.30 -6.23 6.58
C GLY A 66 -3.92 -6.83 6.89
N ALA A 67 -3.58 -7.98 6.30
CA ALA A 67 -2.32 -8.68 6.57
C ALA A 67 -1.07 -7.82 6.30
N ASN A 68 -1.14 -6.82 5.42
CA ASN A 68 -0.02 -5.96 5.06
C ASN A 68 -0.13 -4.55 5.66
N LYS A 69 -1.15 -4.27 6.50
CA LYS A 69 -1.43 -2.94 7.04
C LYS A 69 -0.19 -2.23 7.59
N CYS A 70 0.58 -2.88 8.47
CA CYS A 70 1.75 -2.26 9.08
C CYS A 70 2.90 -2.04 8.10
N LEU A 71 3.11 -2.97 7.16
CA LEU A 71 4.11 -2.83 6.11
C LEU A 71 3.78 -1.63 5.20
N LEU A 72 2.52 -1.50 4.79
CA LEU A 72 2.04 -0.36 4.00
C LEU A 72 2.21 0.96 4.76
N TRP A 73 1.74 1.03 6.01
CA TRP A 73 1.88 2.23 6.84
C TRP A 73 3.33 2.65 7.03
N LYS A 74 4.22 1.72 7.40
CA LYS A 74 5.66 1.99 7.54
C LYS A 74 6.26 2.52 6.23
N THR A 75 5.86 1.93 5.11
CA THR A 75 6.37 2.33 3.80
C THR A 75 5.93 3.73 3.40
N PHE A 76 4.64 4.05 3.54
CA PHE A 76 4.13 5.40 3.25
C PHE A 76 4.72 6.45 4.22
N ALA A 77 4.78 6.14 5.51
CA ALA A 77 5.36 7.01 6.53
C ALA A 77 6.85 7.30 6.29
N SER A 78 7.62 6.32 5.79
CA SER A 78 9.04 6.50 5.45
C SER A 78 9.31 7.59 4.39
N LYS A 79 8.26 8.03 3.68
CA LYS A 79 8.29 9.07 2.65
C LYS A 79 7.35 10.23 2.97
N GLY A 80 7.07 10.46 4.26
CA GLY A 80 6.29 11.62 4.73
C GLY A 80 4.78 11.45 4.69
N LEU A 81 4.25 10.27 4.34
CA LEU A 81 2.80 10.04 4.21
C LEU A 81 2.20 9.23 5.38
N GLY A 82 2.72 9.44 6.58
CA GLY A 82 2.26 8.82 7.83
C GLY A 82 0.96 9.42 8.38
N VAL A 83 0.56 9.02 9.59
CA VAL A 83 -0.78 9.31 10.18
C VAL A 83 -1.11 10.81 10.19
N GLY A 84 -0.16 11.68 10.49
CA GLY A 84 -0.36 13.13 10.56
C GLY A 84 -0.17 13.89 9.24
N ALA A 85 0.02 13.22 8.12
CA ALA A 85 0.29 13.89 6.85
C ALA A 85 -0.96 14.60 6.33
N ALA A 86 -0.93 15.91 6.21
CA ALA A 86 -2.05 16.74 5.75
C ALA A 86 -1.57 18.13 5.31
N ASN A 87 -2.31 18.82 4.44
CA ASN A 87 -2.04 20.20 4.05
C ASN A 87 -0.58 20.46 3.59
N HIS A 88 0.01 19.51 2.86
CA HIS A 88 1.42 19.55 2.42
C HIS A 88 2.45 19.51 3.56
N VAL A 89 2.05 19.04 4.74
CA VAL A 89 2.94 18.74 5.87
C VAL A 89 3.17 17.24 5.93
N ASP A 90 4.45 16.86 5.91
CA ASP A 90 4.87 15.47 6.00
C ASP A 90 4.72 14.92 7.43
N SER A 91 4.43 13.62 7.54
CA SER A 91 4.45 12.86 8.78
C SER A 91 5.17 11.54 8.60
N THR A 92 6.04 11.21 9.53
CA THR A 92 6.70 9.89 9.61
C THR A 92 6.07 8.97 10.65
N ALA A 93 5.03 9.44 11.35
CA ALA A 93 4.31 8.64 12.34
C ALA A 93 3.54 7.47 11.69
N VAL A 94 3.53 6.34 12.39
CA VAL A 94 2.84 5.10 12.03
C VAL A 94 1.73 4.87 13.07
N PRO A 95 0.57 4.24 12.73
CA PRO A 95 -0.48 3.98 13.70
C PRO A 95 -0.04 3.06 14.83
N ASP A 96 -0.67 3.18 15.99
CA ASP A 96 -0.47 2.25 17.10
C ASP A 96 -0.79 0.81 16.69
N GLY A 97 -0.01 -0.14 17.21
CA GLY A 97 -0.11 -1.56 16.84
C GLY A 97 0.65 -1.92 15.56
N CYS A 98 1.35 -0.96 14.98
CA CYS A 98 2.40 -1.13 13.97
C CYS A 98 3.72 -0.58 14.52
#